data_AF-A0A2S9FRM8-F1
#
_entry.id   AF-A0A2S9FRM8-F1
#
_cell.length_a   1.000
_cell.length_b   1.000
_cell.length_c   1.000
_cell.angle_alpha   90.00
_cell.angle_beta   90.00
_cell.angle_gamma   90.00
#
_symmetry.space_group_name_H-M   'P 1'
#
loop_
_entity.id
_entity.type
_entity.pdbx_description
1 polymer ?
#
loop_
_entity_poly.entity_id
_entity_poly.type
_entity_poly.pdbx_seq_one_letter_code
_entity_poly.pdbx_strand_id
1 'polypeptide(L)'
;VDVGVLRLDGYACAADSVLTGIDDDRARCVVVALTAAAASGTIHWCVHAVTEHLRTREQFGKPIGTFQALQHQAAMLLVNSELATSAAWDAVRAA
;
A
#
# COMPACT_ATOMS: atom_id res chain seq x y z
N VAL A 1 11.43 -5.01 -6.80
CA VAL A 1 10.58 -6.14 -7.21
C VAL A 1 11.13 -6.59 -8.54
N ASP A 2 11.59 -7.83 -8.64
CA ASP A 2 12.04 -8.38 -9.91
C ASP A 2 10.80 -8.73 -10.72
N VAL A 3 10.32 -7.77 -11.52
CA VAL A 3 9.18 -7.99 -12.41
C VAL A 3 9.77 -8.28 -13.78
N GLY A 4 9.97 -9.57 -14.07
CA GLY A 4 10.42 -10.01 -15.39
C GLY A 4 9.35 -9.76 -16.45
N VAL A 5 9.79 -9.58 -17.69
CA VAL A 5 8.88 -9.51 -18.84
C VAL A 5 8.81 -10.89 -19.49
N LEU A 6 7.60 -11.46 -19.56
CA LEU A 6 7.33 -12.68 -20.30
C LEU A 6 6.70 -12.32 -21.65
N ARG A 7 7.32 -12.76 -22.76
CA ARG A 7 6.73 -12.71 -24.11
C ARG A 7 6.43 -14.14 -24.56
N LEU A 8 5.18 -14.39 -24.88
CA LEU A 8 4.73 -15.65 -25.50
C LEU A 8 4.39 -15.36 -26.96
N ASP A 9 4.90 -16.19 -27.87
CA ASP A 9 4.66 -16.08 -29.32
C ASP A 9 4.27 -17.47 -29.83
N GLY A 10 3.03 -17.64 -30.28
CA GLY A 10 2.50 -18.93 -30.75
C GLY A 10 2.51 -20.06 -29.71
N TYR A 11 2.62 -19.76 -28.41
CA TYR A 11 2.66 -20.80 -27.37
C TYR A 11 1.30 -21.49 -27.25
N ALA A 12 1.26 -22.80 -27.52
CA ALA A 12 0.07 -23.62 -27.34
C ALA A 12 -0.05 -24.09 -25.88
N CYS A 13 -1.18 -23.79 -25.26
CA CYS A 13 -1.52 -24.29 -23.92
C CYS A 13 -2.38 -25.55 -24.05
N ALA A 14 -2.06 -26.59 -23.28
CA ALA A 14 -2.88 -27.78 -23.22
C ALA A 14 -4.22 -27.46 -22.53
N ALA A 15 -5.32 -28.07 -22.99
CA ALA A 15 -6.66 -27.74 -22.49
C ALA A 15 -6.84 -28.04 -21.00
N ASP A 16 -6.14 -29.06 -20.49
CA ASP A 16 -6.10 -29.43 -19.07
C ASP A 16 -5.31 -28.44 -18.19
N SER A 17 -4.52 -27.56 -18.81
CA SER A 17 -3.75 -26.51 -18.15
C SER A 17 -4.51 -25.19 -18.03
N VAL A 18 -5.71 -25.08 -18.63
CA VAL A 18 -6.55 -23.88 -18.54
C VAL A 18 -7.30 -23.89 -17.23
N LEU A 19 -7.08 -22.87 -16.40
CA LEU A 19 -7.89 -22.63 -15.21
C LEU A 19 -9.26 -22.11 -15.64
N THR A 20 -10.31 -22.87 -15.37
CA THR A 20 -11.70 -22.52 -15.68
C THR A 20 -12.48 -22.16 -14.42
N GLY A 21 -13.58 -21.40 -14.57
CA GLY A 21 -14.47 -21.04 -13.45
C GLY A 21 -13.97 -19.87 -12.60
N ILE A 22 -12.98 -19.13 -13.09
CA ILE A 22 -12.55 -17.86 -12.52
C ILE A 22 -13.38 -16.76 -13.16
N ASP A 23 -13.98 -15.91 -12.31
CA ASP A 23 -14.58 -14.65 -12.73
C ASP A 23 -13.46 -13.59 -12.77
N ASP A 24 -13.13 -13.09 -13.96
CA ASP A 24 -12.03 -12.16 -14.19
C ASP A 24 -12.23 -10.82 -13.47
N ASP A 25 -13.48 -10.34 -13.37
CA ASP A 25 -13.81 -9.10 -12.68
C ASP A 25 -13.63 -9.29 -11.17
N ARG A 26 -14.12 -10.41 -10.63
CA ARG A 26 -13.91 -10.78 -9.22
C ARG A 26 -12.43 -10.93 -8.89
N ALA A 27 -11.66 -11.61 -9.74
CA ALA A 27 -10.21 -11.76 -9.57
C ALA A 27 -9.51 -10.41 -9.54
N ARG A 28 -9.86 -9.49 -10.43
CA ARG A 28 -9.34 -8.11 -10.42
C ARG A 28 -9.70 -7.37 -9.13
N CYS A 29 -10.95 -7.47 -8.67
CA CYS A 29 -11.37 -6.84 -7.41
C CYS A 29 -10.58 -7.37 -6.21
N VAL A 30 -10.35 -8.69 -6.14
CA VAL A 30 -9.52 -9.31 -5.09
C VAL A 30 -8.09 -8.80 -5.12
N VAL A 31 -7.47 -8.70 -6.31
CA VAL A 31 -6.11 -8.15 -6.46
C VAL A 31 -6.04 -6.70 -5.97
N VAL A 32 -7.02 -5.87 -6.32
CA VAL A 32 -7.10 -4.47 -5.86
C VAL A 32 -7.25 -4.41 -4.34
N ALA A 33 -8.15 -5.21 -3.76
CA ALA A 33 -8.38 -5.26 -2.32
C ALA A 33 -7.11 -5.65 -1.53
N LEU A 34 -6.42 -6.70 -1.96
CA LEU A 34 -5.17 -7.15 -1.33
C LEU A 34 -4.04 -6.12 -1.47
N THR A 35 -3.94 -5.48 -2.64
CA THR A 35 -2.94 -4.43 -2.88
C THR A 35 -3.22 -3.19 -2.01
N ALA A 36 -4.49 -2.80 -1.88
CA ALA A 36 -4.89 -1.69 -1.00
C ALA A 36 -4.61 -2.00 0.47
N ALA A 37 -4.85 -3.23 0.93
CA ALA A 37 -4.52 -3.66 2.29
C ALA A 37 -3.01 -3.59 2.56
N ALA A 38 -2.18 -4.06 1.63
CA ALA A 38 -0.72 -3.98 1.75
C ALA A 38 -0.22 -2.52 1.77
N ALA A 39 -0.78 -1.66 0.91
CA ALA A 39 -0.46 -0.23 0.88
C ALA A 39 -0.86 0.47 2.19
N SER A 40 -2.06 0.18 2.70
CA SER A 40 -2.55 0.70 3.98
C SER A 40 -1.59 0.35 5.14
N GLY A 41 -1.21 -0.92 5.26
CA GLY A 41 -0.25 -1.35 6.28
C GLY A 41 1.12 -0.66 6.15
N THR A 42 1.58 -0.44 4.92
CA THR A 42 2.83 0.29 4.66
C THR A 42 2.75 1.74 5.11
N ILE A 43 1.66 2.44 4.79
CA ILE A 43 1.46 3.85 5.20
C ILE A 43 1.35 3.94 6.73
N HIS A 44 0.65 3.00 7.37
CA HIS A 44 0.56 2.95 8.82
C HIS A 44 1.94 2.79 9.48
N TRP A 45 2.79 1.91 8.95
CA TRP A 45 4.18 1.79 9.40
C TRP A 45 4.96 3.09 9.19
N CYS A 46 4.79 3.78 8.06
CA CYS A 46 5.42 5.07 7.80
C CYS A 46 5.06 6.12 8.87
N VAL A 47 3.82 6.17 9.34
CA VAL A 47 3.40 7.08 10.43
C VAL A 47 4.24 6.84 11.68
N HIS A 48 4.41 5.58 12.08
CA HIS A 48 5.23 5.22 13.26
C HIS A 48 6.69 5.61 13.05
N ALA A 49 7.29 5.19 11.93
CA ALA A 49 8.69 5.45 11.62
C ALA A 49 9.01 6.95 11.56
N VAL A 50 8.15 7.75 10.91
CA VAL A 50 8.30 9.21 10.84
C VAL A 50 8.17 9.83 12.22
N THR A 51 7.16 9.44 13.00
CA THR A 51 6.93 10.01 14.33
C THR A 51 8.08 9.72 15.28
N GLU A 52 8.62 8.49 15.25
CA GLU A 52 9.81 8.11 16.02
C GLU A 52 11.04 8.93 15.60
N HIS A 53 11.27 9.08 14.29
CA HIS A 53 12.39 9.87 13.79
C HIS A 53 12.29 11.35 14.20
N LEU A 54 11.09 11.95 14.12
CA LEU A 54 10.87 13.34 14.52
C LEU A 54 11.15 13.59 16.01
N ARG A 55 10.94 12.58 16.87
CA ARG A 55 11.20 12.67 18.32
C ARG A 55 12.67 12.51 18.67
N THR A 56 13.39 11.67 17.94
CA THR A 56 14.77 11.26 18.27
C THR A 56 15.83 12.08 17.55
N ARG A 57 15.52 12.65 16.38
CA ARG A 57 16.47 13.43 15.59
C ARG A 57 16.56 14.87 16.09
N GLU A 58 17.76 15.32 16.44
CA GLU A 58 18.03 16.69 16.85
C GLU A 58 18.73 17.50 15.74
N GLN A 59 18.26 18.72 15.51
CA GLN A 59 18.92 19.74 14.68
C GLN A 59 18.59 21.14 15.23
N PHE A 60 19.46 22.11 15.01
CA PHE A 60 19.30 23.48 15.55
C PHE A 60 19.13 23.49 17.08
N GLY A 61 19.81 22.57 17.76
CA GLY A 61 19.83 22.48 19.23
C GLY A 61 18.56 21.93 19.87
N LYS A 62 17.66 21.29 19.12
CA LYS A 62 16.43 20.67 19.64
C LYS A 62 15.91 19.53 18.74
N PRO A 63 14.98 18.69 19.21
CA PRO A 63 14.31 17.72 18.37
C PRO A 63 13.60 18.37 17.17
N ILE A 64 13.75 17.78 15.98
CA ILE A 64 13.15 18.31 14.75
C ILE A 64 11.62 18.25 14.77
N GLY A 65 11.04 17.36 15.58
CA GLY A 65 9.60 17.29 15.82
C GLY A 65 9.01 18.53 16.50
N THR A 66 9.82 19.50 16.94
CA THR A 66 9.34 20.79 17.47
C THR A 66 9.03 21.83 16.38
N PHE A 67 9.41 21.58 15.12
CA PHE A 67 9.13 22.48 14.02
C PHE A 67 7.72 22.21 13.45
N GLN A 68 6.87 23.24 13.43
CA GLN A 68 5.46 23.14 13.01
C GLN A 68 5.31 22.54 11.59
N ALA A 69 6.20 22.88 10.66
CA ALA A 69 6.15 22.33 9.30
C ALA A 69 6.23 20.80 9.30
N LEU A 70 7.13 20.21 10.09
CA LEU A 70 7.28 18.76 10.22
C LEU A 70 6.11 18.13 10.99
N GLN A 71 5.62 18.80 12.03
CA GLN A 71 4.42 18.35 12.75
C GLN A 71 3.19 18.29 11.84
N HIS A 72 3.00 19.31 11.00
CA HIS A 72 1.90 19.37 10.05
C HIS A 72 1.98 18.24 9.02
N GLN A 73 3.17 17.99 8.45
CA GLN A 73 3.36 16.87 7.53
C GLN A 73 3.10 15.52 8.18
N ALA A 74 3.55 15.32 9.43
CA ALA A 74 3.26 14.09 10.18
C ALA A 74 1.76 13.92 10.47
N ALA A 75 1.05 15.01 10.80
CA ALA A 75 -0.39 14.99 10.99
C ALA A 75 -1.13 14.64 9.69
N MET A 76 -0.72 15.20 8.55
CA MET A 76 -1.28 14.86 7.23
C MET A 76 -1.01 13.41 6.85
N LEU A 77 0.18 12.88 7.16
CA LEU A 77 0.50 11.47 6.94
C LEU A 77 -0.41 10.54 7.75
N LEU A 78 -0.71 10.88 9.01
CA LEU A 78 -1.67 10.14 9.82
C LEU A 78 -3.07 10.16 9.21
N VAL A 79 -3.58 11.33 8.80
CA VAL A 79 -4.89 11.45 8.13
C VAL A 79 -4.93 10.58 6.88
N ASN A 80 -3.90 10.63 6.05
CA ASN A 80 -3.80 9.81 4.85
C ASN A 80 -3.75 8.31 5.17
N SER A 81 -3.11 7.91 6.28
CA SER A 81 -3.10 6.52 6.75
C SER A 81 -4.49 6.01 7.10
N GLU A 82 -5.31 6.83 7.79
CA GLU A 82 -6.68 6.46 8.15
C GLU A 82 -7.59 6.38 6.92
N LEU A 83 -7.41 7.32 5.97
CA LEU A 83 -8.11 7.28 4.68
C LEU A 83 -7.73 6.04 3.86
N ALA A 84 -6.44 5.69 3.79
CA ALA A 84 -5.98 4.49 3.11
C ALA A 84 -6.54 3.21 3.75
N THR A 85 -6.62 3.17 5.08
CA THR A 85 -7.22 2.05 5.83
C THR A 85 -8.71 1.91 5.51
N SER A 86 -9.43 3.03 5.48
CA SER A 86 -10.86 3.05 5.16
C SER A 86 -11.11 2.57 3.73
N ALA A 87 -10.34 3.09 2.76
CA ALA A 87 -10.42 2.69 1.36
C ALA A 87 -10.07 1.21 1.15
N ALA A 88 -9.07 0.67 1.86
CA ALA A 88 -8.73 -0.75 1.79
C ALA A 88 -9.89 -1.64 2.30
N TRP A 89 -10.54 -1.24 3.39
CA TRP A 89 -11.71 -1.96 3.90
C TRP A 89 -12.91 -1.90 2.95
N ASP A 90 -13.15 -0.76 2.29
CA ASP A 90 -14.19 -0.65 1.27
C ASP A 90 -13.88 -1.53 0.05
N ALA A 91 -12.62 -1.55 -0.39
CA ALA A 91 -12.18 -2.42 -1.47
C ALA A 91 -12.37 -3.91 -1.12
N VAL A 92 -12.08 -4.33 0.12
CA VAL A 92 -12.32 -5.72 0.57
C VAL A 92 -13.81 -6.07 0.63
N ARG A 93 -14.68 -5.12 1.01
CA ARG A 93 -16.13 -5.35 1.06
C ARG A 93 -16.80 -5.40 -0.31
N ALA A 94 -16.30 -4.61 -1.26
CA ALA A 94 -16.77 -4.60 -2.64
C ALA A 94 -16.17 -5.76 -3.46
N ALA A 95 -14.91 -6.08 -3.13
CA ALA A 95 -14.27 -7.39 -3.11
C ALA A 95 -15.15 -8.53 -3.56
#